data_AF-A0A287CVS6-F1
#
_entry.id   AF-A0A287CVS6-F1
#
_cell.length_a   1.000
_cell.length_b   1.000
_cell.length_c   1.000
_cell.angle_alpha   90.00
_cell.angle_beta   90.00
_cell.angle_gamma   90.00
#
_symmetry.space_group_name_H-M   'P 1'
#
loop_
_entity.id
_entity.type
_entity.pdbx_description
1 polymer ?
#
loop_
_entity_poly.entity_id
_entity_poly.type
_entity_poly.pdbx_seq_one_letter_code
_entity_poly.pdbx_strand_id
1 'polypeptide(L)'
;MVGAGISTPSGIPDFRSPGSGLYSNLQQYNIPYPEAIFELEFFFHNPKPFFTLAKELYPGNYRPNATHYFLRLLHDKGLLLRLYTQNIDGLERVSGIPTSKLVEAHGTFASATCTVCRRPCPGEDFWVEPFASLSEAVGSSVPRLLINRDLVGPFTWRPRRRDVAQLGDVIHSVERLVELLG
;
A
#
# COMPACT_ATOMS: atom_id res chain seq x y z
N MET A 1 23.80 -8.40 0.63
CA MET A 1 22.69 -8.17 -0.31
C MET A 1 21.69 -9.29 -0.10
N VAL A 2 20.39 -8.98 -0.07
CA VAL A 2 19.32 -9.95 0.18
C VAL A 2 18.16 -9.77 -0.80
N GLY A 3 17.30 -10.79 -0.88
CA GLY A 3 16.07 -10.78 -1.68
C GLY A 3 15.04 -11.76 -1.09
N ALA A 4 13.99 -12.07 -1.84
CA ALA A 4 12.76 -12.69 -1.32
C ALA A 4 12.96 -13.99 -0.52
N GLY A 5 14.01 -14.76 -0.82
CA GLY A 5 14.31 -16.01 -0.12
C GLY A 5 14.52 -15.86 1.40
N ILE A 6 14.93 -14.67 1.89
CA ILE A 6 15.03 -14.46 3.34
C ILE A 6 13.66 -14.32 4.02
N SER A 7 12.61 -13.98 3.26
CA SER A 7 11.25 -13.72 3.74
C SER A 7 10.33 -14.94 3.59
N THR A 8 10.71 -15.96 2.82
CA THR A 8 9.94 -17.21 2.67
C THR A 8 9.65 -17.91 4.00
N PRO A 9 10.61 -18.06 4.94
CA PRO A 9 10.32 -18.64 6.25
C PRO A 9 9.44 -17.75 7.15
N SER A 10 9.26 -16.49 6.79
CA SER A 10 8.33 -15.57 7.48
C SER A 10 6.89 -15.68 6.95
N GLY A 11 6.63 -16.60 6.00
CA GLY A 11 5.30 -16.81 5.42
C GLY A 11 5.00 -15.93 4.21
N ILE A 12 5.98 -15.15 3.74
CA ILE A 12 5.84 -14.32 2.54
C ILE A 12 6.28 -15.18 1.34
N PRO A 13 5.37 -15.51 0.40
CA PRO A 13 5.76 -16.28 -0.77
C PRO A 13 6.78 -15.49 -1.58
N ASP A 14 7.72 -16.19 -2.20
CA ASP A 14 8.52 -15.55 -3.23
C ASP A 14 7.66 -15.32 -4.49
N PHE A 15 8.21 -14.63 -5.48
CA PHE A 15 7.45 -14.36 -6.71
C PHE A 15 7.36 -15.60 -7.61
N ARG A 16 8.41 -16.43 -7.63
CA ARG A 16 8.73 -17.33 -8.75
C ARG A 16 8.57 -18.82 -8.44
N SER A 17 8.43 -19.22 -7.18
CA SER A 17 8.33 -20.65 -6.84
C SER A 17 7.09 -21.29 -7.49
N PRO A 18 7.22 -22.42 -8.20
CA PRO A 18 6.07 -23.12 -8.76
C PRO A 18 5.10 -23.58 -7.66
N GLY A 19 3.81 -23.27 -7.81
CA GLY A 19 2.73 -23.75 -6.92
C GLY A 19 2.57 -23.00 -5.60
N SER A 20 3.63 -22.36 -5.07
CA SER A 20 3.58 -21.55 -3.85
C SER A 20 3.93 -20.08 -4.06
N GLY A 21 4.61 -19.76 -5.16
CA GLY A 21 5.02 -18.41 -5.51
C GLY A 21 3.84 -17.58 -5.99
N LEU A 22 3.94 -16.28 -5.76
CA LEU A 22 2.89 -15.30 -6.00
C LEU A 22 2.30 -15.40 -7.41
N TYR A 23 3.14 -15.58 -8.43
CA TYR A 23 2.71 -15.68 -9.83
C TYR A 23 1.74 -16.82 -10.11
N SER A 24 1.80 -17.91 -9.34
CA SER A 24 0.86 -19.03 -9.47
C SER A 24 -0.56 -18.63 -9.03
N ASN A 25 -0.69 -17.71 -8.07
CA ASN A 25 -1.97 -17.26 -7.52
C ASN A 25 -2.59 -16.07 -8.29
N LEU A 26 -1.84 -15.47 -9.22
CA LEU A 26 -2.30 -14.31 -9.99
C LEU A 26 -3.14 -14.68 -11.22
N GLN A 27 -3.26 -15.96 -11.57
CA GLN A 27 -4.05 -16.43 -12.71
C GLN A 27 -5.52 -15.96 -12.66
N GLN A 28 -6.06 -15.76 -11.45
CA GLN A 28 -7.41 -15.25 -11.23
C GLN A 28 -7.65 -13.81 -11.76
N TYR A 29 -6.59 -13.03 -11.99
CA TYR A 29 -6.69 -11.64 -12.42
C TYR A 29 -6.66 -11.45 -13.95
N ASN A 30 -6.63 -12.55 -14.72
CA ASN A 30 -6.58 -12.54 -16.18
C ASN A 30 -5.49 -11.60 -16.73
N ILE A 31 -4.29 -11.68 -16.14
CA ILE A 31 -3.12 -10.89 -16.54
C ILE A 31 -2.41 -11.56 -17.72
N PRO A 32 -1.84 -10.80 -18.67
CA PRO A 32 -1.22 -11.36 -19.88
C PRO A 32 0.02 -12.20 -19.57
N TYR A 33 0.78 -11.78 -18.54
CA TYR A 33 1.91 -12.50 -17.97
C TYR A 33 2.16 -11.99 -16.54
N PRO A 34 2.84 -12.76 -15.66
CA PRO A 34 2.93 -12.44 -14.24
C PRO A 34 3.60 -11.11 -13.92
N GLU A 35 4.62 -10.73 -14.69
CA GLU A 35 5.38 -9.49 -14.51
C GLU A 35 4.56 -8.23 -14.83
N ALA A 36 3.46 -8.35 -15.60
CA ALA A 36 2.62 -7.23 -15.99
C ALA A 36 2.06 -6.46 -14.78
N ILE A 37 1.85 -7.14 -13.64
CA ILE A 37 1.39 -6.49 -12.40
C ILE A 37 2.36 -5.41 -11.86
N PHE A 38 3.64 -5.47 -12.26
CA PHE A 38 4.68 -4.51 -11.89
C PHE A 38 5.02 -3.53 -13.02
N GLU A 39 4.33 -3.60 -14.15
CA GLU A 39 4.51 -2.67 -15.25
C GLU A 39 3.62 -1.45 -15.08
N LEU A 40 4.21 -0.27 -15.28
CA LEU A 40 3.50 0.99 -15.09
C LEU A 40 2.36 1.18 -16.10
N GLU A 41 2.54 0.74 -17.35
CA GLU A 41 1.51 0.80 -18.39
C GLU A 41 0.29 -0.06 -18.01
N PHE A 42 0.53 -1.30 -17.58
CA PHE A 42 -0.53 -2.18 -17.10
C PHE A 42 -1.21 -1.60 -15.85
N PHE A 43 -0.46 -1.04 -14.90
CA PHE A 43 -1.02 -0.40 -13.71
C PHE A 43 -2.00 0.73 -14.06
N PHE A 44 -1.69 1.56 -15.06
CA PHE A 44 -2.61 2.62 -15.50
C PHE A 44 -3.85 2.09 -16.21
N HIS A 45 -3.77 0.93 -16.87
CA HIS A 45 -4.92 0.29 -17.49
C HIS A 45 -5.82 -0.44 -16.48
N ASN A 46 -5.21 -1.20 -15.57
CA ASN A 46 -5.89 -1.98 -14.55
C ASN A 46 -5.04 -2.05 -13.26
N PRO A 47 -5.23 -1.13 -12.29
CA PRO A 47 -4.45 -1.11 -11.07
C PRO A 47 -4.92 -2.15 -10.02
N LYS A 48 -6.07 -2.78 -10.23
CA LYS A 48 -6.71 -3.67 -9.23
C LYS A 48 -5.83 -4.86 -8.82
N PRO A 49 -5.14 -5.58 -9.73
CA PRO A 49 -4.27 -6.69 -9.34
C PRO A 49 -3.12 -6.23 -8.43
N PHE A 50 -2.46 -5.11 -8.77
CA PHE A 50 -1.40 -4.54 -7.95
C PHE A 50 -1.89 -4.17 -6.55
N PHE A 51 -3.03 -3.48 -6.42
CA PHE A 51 -3.55 -3.10 -5.10
C PHE A 51 -4.02 -4.29 -4.27
N THR A 52 -4.54 -5.33 -4.92
CA THR A 52 -4.93 -6.55 -4.21
C THR A 52 -3.70 -7.27 -3.67
N LEU A 53 -2.65 -7.38 -4.49
CA LEU A 53 -1.35 -7.90 -4.07
C LEU A 53 -0.71 -7.06 -2.95
N ALA A 54 -0.68 -5.74 -3.12
CA ALA A 54 -0.09 -4.82 -2.15
C ALA A 54 -0.77 -4.94 -0.77
N LYS A 55 -2.08 -5.20 -0.75
CA LYS A 55 -2.83 -5.45 0.49
C LYS A 55 -2.41 -6.75 1.18
N GLU A 56 -2.13 -7.81 0.43
CA GLU A 56 -1.65 -9.09 1.00
C GLU A 56 -0.24 -8.94 1.58
N LEU A 57 0.63 -8.21 0.88
CA LEU A 57 2.02 -7.98 1.27
C LEU A 57 2.22 -6.86 2.30
N TYR A 58 1.15 -6.17 2.70
CA TYR A 58 1.25 -4.98 3.54
C TYR A 58 1.90 -5.30 4.92
N PRO A 59 2.82 -4.46 5.42
CA PRO A 59 3.50 -4.70 6.69
C PRO A 59 2.52 -4.84 7.86
N GLY A 60 2.77 -5.81 8.75
CA GLY A 60 1.95 -6.11 9.93
C GLY A 60 1.36 -7.53 9.97
N ASN A 61 1.25 -8.17 8.81
CA ASN A 61 0.78 -9.57 8.70
C ASN A 61 1.89 -10.59 8.98
N TYR A 62 3.16 -10.18 8.90
CA TYR A 62 4.32 -11.07 8.94
C TYR A 62 5.35 -10.60 9.97
N ARG A 63 6.15 -11.55 10.47
CA ARG A 63 7.21 -11.27 11.46
C ARG A 63 8.60 -11.59 10.89
N PRO A 64 9.63 -10.82 11.25
CA PRO A 64 11.01 -11.16 10.91
C PRO A 64 11.39 -12.53 11.48
N ASN A 65 12.18 -13.29 10.74
CA ASN A 65 12.72 -14.58 11.17
C ASN A 65 14.21 -14.49 11.57
N ALA A 66 14.82 -15.63 11.89
CA ALA A 66 16.22 -15.72 12.33
C ALA A 66 17.21 -15.03 11.38
N THR A 67 16.99 -15.08 10.06
CA THR A 67 17.86 -14.43 9.07
C THR A 67 17.84 -12.90 9.23
N HIS A 68 16.66 -12.32 9.47
CA HIS A 68 16.52 -10.89 9.69
C HIS A 68 17.20 -10.44 11.00
N TYR A 69 17.04 -11.24 12.06
CA TYR A 69 17.68 -10.96 13.35
C TYR A 69 19.19 -11.18 13.30
N PHE A 70 19.70 -12.08 12.46
CA PHE A 70 21.12 -12.20 12.20
C PHE A 70 21.70 -10.92 11.57
N LEU A 71 21.00 -10.32 10.60
CA LEU A 71 21.40 -9.04 10.02
C LEU A 71 21.37 -7.90 11.05
N ARG A 72 20.36 -7.91 11.94
CA ARG A 72 20.30 -7.00 13.09
C ARG A 72 21.49 -7.21 14.05
N LEU A 73 21.88 -8.45 14.32
CA LEU A 73 23.03 -8.76 15.16
C LEU A 73 24.35 -8.23 14.55
N LEU A 74 24.51 -8.31 13.22
CA LEU A 74 25.65 -7.70 12.53
C LEU A 74 25.66 -6.18 12.72
N HIS A 75 24.49 -5.53 12.74
CA HIS A 75 24.37 -4.11 13.05
C HIS A 75 24.77 -3.81 14.50
N ASP A 76 24.22 -4.55 15.47
CA ASP A 76 24.50 -4.36 16.90
C ASP A 76 25.98 -4.56 17.23
N LYS A 77 26.69 -5.41 16.47
CA LYS A 77 28.14 -5.65 16.61
C LYS A 77 29.01 -4.65 15.83
N GLY A 78 28.42 -3.66 15.15
CA GLY A 78 29.16 -2.69 14.35
C GLY A 78 29.77 -3.24 13.05
N LEU A 79 29.37 -4.44 12.61
CA LEU A 79 29.91 -5.13 11.43
C LEU A 79 29.09 -4.84 10.16
N LEU A 80 27.82 -4.43 10.30
CA LEU A 80 26.98 -4.12 9.16
C LEU A 80 27.30 -2.73 8.59
N LEU A 81 27.99 -2.68 7.45
CA LEU A 81 28.23 -1.45 6.72
C LEU A 81 26.93 -0.91 6.08
N ARG A 82 26.28 -1.76 5.27
CA ARG A 82 25.07 -1.45 4.50
C ARG A 82 24.29 -2.72 4.20
N LEU A 83 22.96 -2.65 4.21
CA LEU A 83 22.07 -3.73 3.80
C LEU A 83 21.27 -3.29 2.57
N TYR A 84 21.64 -3.86 1.42
CA TYR A 84 20.89 -3.74 0.17
C TYR A 84 19.85 -4.86 0.12
N THR A 85 18.57 -4.48 0.02
CA THR A 85 17.44 -5.41 -0.09
C THR A 85 16.66 -5.16 -1.38
N GLN A 86 16.25 -6.25 -2.03
CA GLN A 86 15.29 -6.25 -3.13
C GLN A 86 13.85 -6.40 -2.64
N ASN A 87 13.65 -6.64 -1.34
CA ASN A 87 12.34 -6.85 -0.75
C ASN A 87 11.62 -5.51 -0.55
N ILE A 88 10.30 -5.58 -0.57
CA ILE A 88 9.39 -4.45 -0.29
C ILE A 88 8.56 -4.68 0.98
N ASP A 89 8.71 -5.85 1.63
CA ASP A 89 7.90 -6.28 2.79
C ASP A 89 8.21 -5.52 4.09
N GLY A 90 9.37 -4.85 4.16
CA GLY A 90 9.78 -4.02 5.29
C GLY A 90 10.26 -4.79 6.53
N LEU A 91 10.44 -6.11 6.46
CA LEU A 91 10.83 -6.93 7.62
C LEU A 91 12.23 -6.57 8.16
N GLU A 92 13.10 -5.99 7.34
CA GLU A 92 14.40 -5.47 7.79
C GLU A 92 14.25 -4.26 8.73
N ARG A 93 13.26 -3.39 8.47
CA ARG A 93 12.94 -2.28 9.39
C ARG A 93 12.32 -2.81 10.68
N VAL A 94 11.40 -3.78 10.56
CA VAL A 94 10.73 -4.39 11.72
C VAL A 94 11.71 -5.14 12.63
N SER A 95 12.79 -5.73 12.09
CA SER A 95 13.87 -6.32 12.91
C SER A 95 14.74 -5.29 13.64
N GLY A 96 14.51 -3.99 13.38
CA GLY A 96 15.17 -2.87 14.05
C GLY A 96 16.46 -2.43 13.37
N ILE A 97 16.67 -2.75 12.09
CA ILE A 97 17.77 -2.17 11.33
C ILE A 97 17.42 -0.71 11.02
N PRO A 98 18.28 0.27 11.37
CA PRO A 98 17.97 1.67 11.14
C PRO A 98 17.96 2.00 9.64
N THR A 99 17.11 2.96 9.25
CA THR A 99 16.98 3.40 7.85
C THR A 99 18.31 3.85 7.25
N SER A 100 19.20 4.43 8.06
CA SER A 100 20.55 4.85 7.65
C SER A 100 21.46 3.69 7.22
N LYS A 101 21.07 2.42 7.46
CA LYS A 101 21.78 1.21 7.03
C LYS A 101 21.09 0.49 5.88
N LEU A 102 19.89 0.89 5.49
CA LEU A 102 19.11 0.22 4.45
C LEU A 102 19.26 0.91 3.09
N VAL A 103 19.25 0.09 2.04
CA VAL A 103 19.00 0.51 0.65
C VAL A 103 17.91 -0.40 0.11
N GLU A 104 16.69 0.12 0.07
CA GLU A 104 15.49 -0.55 -0.45
C GLU A 104 15.46 -0.37 -1.97
N ALA A 105 16.16 -1.26 -2.68
CA ALA A 105 16.47 -1.09 -4.10
C ALA A 105 15.23 -1.08 -5.00
N HIS A 106 14.15 -1.75 -4.57
CA HIS A 106 12.87 -1.80 -5.28
C HIS A 106 11.79 -0.93 -4.62
N GLY A 107 12.18 -0.01 -3.74
CA GLY A 107 11.25 0.85 -3.01
C GLY A 107 10.69 0.20 -1.74
N THR A 108 9.69 0.86 -1.15
CA THR A 108 9.14 0.52 0.16
C THR A 108 7.67 0.93 0.25
N PHE A 109 6.86 0.22 1.03
CA PHE A 109 5.49 0.63 1.34
C PHE A 109 5.40 1.78 2.35
N ALA A 110 6.53 2.26 2.89
CA ALA A 110 6.54 3.33 3.88
C ALA A 110 6.01 4.68 3.37
N SER A 111 6.02 4.92 2.05
CA SER A 111 5.54 6.15 1.43
C SER A 111 5.03 5.91 0.00
N ALA A 112 4.03 6.68 -0.42
CA ALA A 112 3.63 6.78 -1.84
C ALA A 112 4.05 8.10 -2.46
N THR A 113 3.91 8.16 -3.77
CA THR A 113 3.88 9.41 -4.53
C THR A 113 2.77 9.35 -5.56
N CYS A 114 1.92 10.37 -5.61
CA CYS A 114 0.89 10.48 -6.63
C CYS A 114 1.53 10.49 -8.02
N THR A 115 1.08 9.61 -8.91
CA THR A 115 1.61 9.48 -10.28
C THR A 115 1.30 10.69 -11.17
N VAL A 116 0.31 11.50 -10.80
CA VAL A 116 -0.11 12.72 -11.53
C VAL A 116 0.58 13.96 -10.97
N CYS A 117 0.32 14.30 -9.69
CA CYS A 117 0.78 15.57 -9.10
C CYS A 117 2.13 15.48 -8.39
N ARG A 118 2.72 14.27 -8.29
CA ARG A 118 4.02 13.99 -7.63
C ARG A 118 4.07 14.36 -6.14
N ARG A 119 2.93 14.58 -5.50
CA ARG A 119 2.88 14.83 -4.06
C ARG A 119 3.20 13.53 -3.31
N PRO A 120 4.12 13.56 -2.32
CA PRO A 120 4.35 12.43 -1.45
C PRO A 120 3.20 12.26 -0.45
N CYS A 121 2.86 11.02 -0.11
CA CYS A 121 2.00 10.71 1.03
C CYS A 121 2.61 9.61 1.91
N PRO A 122 2.40 9.66 3.24
CA PRO A 122 2.72 8.57 4.14
C PRO A 122 2.06 7.26 3.72
N GLY A 123 2.72 6.13 3.97
CA GLY A 123 2.17 4.81 3.65
C GLY A 123 0.81 4.52 4.32
N GLU A 124 0.59 5.06 5.51
CA GLU A 124 -0.65 4.90 6.27
C GLU A 124 -1.87 5.52 5.57
N ASP A 125 -1.67 6.49 4.67
CA ASP A 125 -2.74 7.15 3.92
C ASP A 125 -3.16 6.37 2.66
N PHE A 126 -2.41 5.32 2.25
CA PHE A 126 -2.71 4.51 1.07
C PHE A 126 -4.10 3.86 1.10
N TRP A 127 -4.67 3.58 2.28
CA TRP A 127 -5.98 2.95 2.41
C TRP A 127 -7.12 3.80 1.86
N VAL A 128 -6.92 5.11 1.80
CA VAL A 128 -7.94 6.09 1.41
C VAL A 128 -7.75 6.51 -0.06
N GLU A 129 -6.51 6.63 -0.53
CA GLU A 129 -6.16 7.22 -1.84
C GLU A 129 -6.71 6.55 -3.12
N PRO A 130 -6.80 5.21 -3.28
CA PRO A 130 -7.37 4.63 -4.49
C PRO A 130 -8.85 4.98 -4.68
N PHE A 131 -9.56 5.39 -3.62
CA PHE A 131 -10.92 5.92 -3.67
C PHE A 131 -10.99 7.45 -3.46
N ALA A 132 -10.02 8.08 -2.79
CA ALA A 132 -10.01 9.52 -2.53
C ALA A 132 -9.99 10.34 -3.83
N SER A 133 -9.25 9.86 -4.82
CA SER A 133 -9.12 10.49 -6.14
C SER A 133 -10.36 10.34 -7.02
N LEU A 134 -11.27 9.38 -6.75
CA LEU A 134 -12.56 9.28 -7.45
C LEU A 134 -13.39 10.54 -7.25
N SER A 135 -13.36 11.11 -6.05
CA SER A 135 -14.02 12.38 -5.77
C SER A 135 -13.47 13.50 -6.66
N GLU A 136 -12.23 13.40 -7.12
CA GLU A 136 -11.62 14.41 -8.02
C GLU A 136 -11.90 14.11 -9.49
N ALA A 137 -12.04 12.83 -9.86
CA ALA A 137 -12.31 12.36 -11.22
C ALA A 137 -13.73 12.66 -11.71
N VAL A 138 -14.71 12.83 -10.82
CA VAL A 138 -16.07 13.21 -11.21
C VAL A 138 -16.15 14.67 -11.69
N GLY A 139 -16.96 14.93 -12.73
CA GLY A 139 -17.12 16.25 -13.32
C GLY A 139 -17.57 17.31 -12.31
N SER A 140 -17.27 18.59 -12.57
CA SER A 140 -17.57 19.70 -11.65
C SER A 140 -19.06 19.95 -11.41
N SER A 141 -19.92 19.45 -12.29
CA SER A 141 -21.38 19.50 -12.17
C SER A 141 -21.95 18.43 -11.22
N VAL A 142 -21.19 17.36 -10.95
CA VAL A 142 -21.61 16.22 -10.12
C VAL A 142 -21.42 16.57 -8.64
N PRO A 143 -22.49 16.56 -7.82
CA PRO A 143 -22.37 16.72 -6.37
C PRO A 143 -21.55 15.58 -5.75
N ARG A 144 -20.72 15.89 -4.76
CA ARG A 144 -19.92 14.89 -4.03
C ARG A 144 -20.39 14.86 -2.58
N LEU A 145 -20.62 13.67 -2.04
CA LEU A 145 -21.01 13.47 -0.64
C LEU A 145 -19.87 12.78 0.12
N LEU A 146 -19.41 13.39 1.21
CA LEU A 146 -18.49 12.77 2.17
C LEU A 146 -19.26 12.40 3.45
N ILE A 147 -19.28 11.11 3.81
CA ILE A 147 -19.75 10.66 5.13
C ILE A 147 -18.52 10.16 5.87
N ASN A 148 -18.07 10.89 6.89
CA ASN A 148 -16.85 10.55 7.63
C ASN A 148 -16.85 11.18 9.02
N ARG A 149 -15.96 10.77 9.92
CA ARG A 149 -15.82 11.43 11.22
C ARG A 149 -15.38 12.89 11.10
N ASP A 150 -14.39 13.12 10.25
CA ASP A 150 -13.73 14.41 10.04
C ASP A 150 -13.64 14.73 8.53
N LEU A 151 -13.50 16.01 8.17
CA LEU A 151 -13.23 16.39 6.78
C LEU A 151 -11.86 15.87 6.34
N VAL A 152 -11.81 15.20 5.20
CA VAL A 152 -10.58 14.60 4.68
C VAL A 152 -10.41 14.86 3.19
N GLY A 153 -9.14 14.88 2.77
CA GLY A 153 -8.76 14.96 1.36
C GLY A 153 -9.33 16.19 0.63
N PRO A 154 -9.79 16.04 -0.63
CA PRO A 154 -10.36 17.10 -1.47
C PRO A 154 -11.39 18.00 -0.78
N PHE A 155 -12.18 17.47 0.13
CA PHE A 155 -13.19 18.24 0.86
C PHE A 155 -12.58 19.27 1.83
N THR A 156 -11.32 19.06 2.26
CA THR A 156 -10.60 19.98 3.16
C THR A 156 -9.79 21.02 2.39
N TRP A 157 -8.99 20.59 1.41
CA TRP A 157 -8.02 21.45 0.72
C TRP A 157 -8.47 21.98 -0.66
N ARG A 158 -9.56 21.45 -1.25
CA ARG A 158 -10.13 21.83 -2.56
C ARG A 158 -11.66 21.64 -2.60
N PRO A 159 -12.42 22.29 -1.70
CA PRO A 159 -13.87 22.16 -1.67
C PRO A 159 -14.51 22.71 -2.94
N ARG A 160 -15.51 22.01 -3.47
CA ARG A 160 -16.35 22.46 -4.58
C ARG A 160 -17.66 23.01 -4.03
N ARG A 161 -18.30 23.91 -4.78
CA ARG A 161 -19.58 24.53 -4.40
C ARG A 161 -20.72 23.52 -4.16
N ARG A 162 -20.64 22.32 -4.76
CA ARG A 162 -21.65 21.26 -4.66
C ARG A 162 -21.21 20.09 -3.76
N ASP A 163 -20.14 20.27 -2.98
CA ASP A 163 -19.73 19.28 -2.00
C ASP A 163 -20.67 19.33 -0.79
N VAL A 164 -21.04 18.14 -0.32
CA VAL A 164 -21.81 17.95 0.90
C VAL A 164 -20.99 17.04 1.81
N ALA A 165 -20.90 17.37 3.10
CA ALA A 165 -20.23 16.54 4.09
C ALA A 165 -21.16 16.29 5.27
N GLN A 166 -21.31 15.03 5.65
CA GLN A 166 -21.98 14.57 6.86
C GLN A 166 -20.89 14.06 7.80
N LEU A 167 -20.59 14.86 8.83
CA LEU A 167 -19.52 14.58 9.79
C LEU A 167 -20.04 13.88 11.05
N GLY A 168 -19.18 13.12 11.72
CA GLY A 168 -19.48 12.43 12.98
C GLY A 168 -19.49 10.91 12.84
N ASP A 169 -20.18 10.23 13.76
CA ASP A 169 -20.26 8.78 13.71
C ASP A 169 -20.95 8.32 12.41
N VAL A 170 -20.30 7.41 11.69
CA VAL A 170 -20.73 6.98 10.36
C VAL A 170 -21.99 6.11 10.45
N ILE A 171 -22.09 5.26 11.48
CA ILE A 171 -23.25 4.38 11.66
C ILE A 171 -24.49 5.23 11.90
N HIS A 172 -24.43 6.15 12.87
CA HIS A 172 -25.51 7.07 13.16
C HIS A 172 -25.90 7.94 11.96
N SER A 173 -24.90 8.38 11.18
CA SER A 173 -25.14 9.18 9.97
C SER A 173 -25.88 8.39 8.89
N VAL A 174 -25.56 7.11 8.71
CA VAL A 174 -26.24 6.21 7.76
C VAL A 174 -27.66 5.89 8.23
N GLU A 175 -27.85 5.60 9.52
CA GLU A 175 -29.18 5.38 10.11
C GLU A 175 -30.10 6.58 9.87
N ARG A 176 -29.62 7.80 10.14
CA ARG A 176 -30.38 9.03 9.88
C ARG A 176 -30.72 9.21 8.41
N LEU A 177 -29.81 8.84 7.50
CA LEU A 177 -30.07 8.92 6.06
C LEU A 177 -31.13 7.90 5.62
N VAL A 178 -31.10 6.70 6.17
CA VAL A 178 -32.12 5.67 5.93
C VAL A 178 -33.50 6.16 6.40
N GLU A 179 -33.59 6.72 7.62
CA GLU A 179 -34.83 7.29 8.14
C GLU A 179 -35.39 8.42 7.27
N LEU A 180 -34.52 9.28 6.72
CA LEU A 180 -34.92 10.38 5.84
C LEU A 180 -35.40 9.92 4.46
N LEU A 181 -35.01 8.73 4.02
CA LEU A 181 -35.36 8.18 2.70
C LEU A 181 -36.70 7.43 2.69
N GLY A 182 -37.24 7.07 3.87
CA GLY A 182 -38.51 6.36 4.02
C GLY A 182 -38.36 4.86 3.95
#